data_AF-A0A437MA44-F1
#
_entry.id   AF-A0A437MA44-F1
#
_cell.length_a   1.000
_cell.length_b   1.000
_cell.length_c   1.000
_cell.angle_alpha   90.00
_cell.angle_beta   90.00
_cell.angle_gamma   90.00
#
_symmetry.space_group_name_H-M   'P 1'
#
loop_
_entity.id
_entity.type
_entity.pdbx_description
1 polymer ?
#
loop_
_entity_poly.entity_id
_entity_poly.type
_entity_poly.pdbx_seq_one_letter_code
_entity_poly.pdbx_strand_id
1 'polypeptide(L)'
;MDRYAFPPPWIALPGLTADNPATQGAEEACIDIWLSDWRSLSTEEKAEYLDRWDASTEWREAIAERFERDAAWLEQDARDAAEWAAAHPLPPQRRWWQIWR
;
A
#
# COMPACT_ATOMS: atom_id res chain seq x y z
N MET A 1 -20.20 -3.83 -10.94
CA MET A 1 -18.85 -3.44 -11.39
C MET A 1 -18.00 -4.69 -11.33
N ASP A 2 -17.25 -4.99 -12.39
CA ASP A 2 -16.32 -6.13 -12.36
C ASP A 2 -15.24 -5.82 -11.31
N ARG A 3 -15.21 -6.62 -10.24
CA ARG A 3 -14.35 -6.37 -9.07
C ARG A 3 -12.86 -6.56 -9.38
N TYR A 4 -12.56 -7.03 -10.59
CA TYR A 4 -11.23 -7.32 -11.10
C TYR A 4 -10.94 -6.56 -12.40
N ALA A 5 -11.63 -5.44 -12.63
CA ALA A 5 -11.51 -4.66 -13.87
C ALA A 5 -10.13 -4.00 -14.06
N PHE A 6 -9.39 -3.78 -12.99
CA PHE A 6 -8.06 -3.18 -13.07
C PHE A 6 -7.02 -4.27 -13.36
N PRO A 7 -6.26 -4.19 -14.46
CA PRO A 7 -5.21 -5.15 -14.74
C PRO A 7 -4.02 -4.96 -13.78
N PRO A 8 -3.33 -6.04 -13.40
CA PRO A 8 -2.15 -5.90 -12.56
C PRO A 8 -0.98 -5.27 -13.31
N PRO A 9 0.03 -4.75 -12.57
CA PRO A 9 1.14 -3.99 -13.16
C PRO A 9 1.91 -4.77 -14.23
N TRP A 10 2.11 -6.08 -14.07
CA TRP A 10 2.82 -6.91 -15.06
C TRP A 10 2.03 -7.17 -16.36
N ILE A 11 0.72 -6.95 -16.34
CA ILE A 11 -0.12 -7.02 -17.53
C ILE A 11 -0.19 -5.65 -18.20
N ALA A 12 -0.33 -4.57 -17.41
CA ALA A 12 -0.38 -3.21 -17.91
C ALA A 12 0.97 -2.72 -18.45
N LEU A 13 2.07 -3.23 -17.91
CA LEU A 13 3.44 -2.83 -18.21
C LEU A 13 4.28 -4.09 -18.52
N PRO A 14 4.34 -4.54 -19.78
CA PRO A 14 5.01 -5.79 -20.17
C PRO A 14 6.53 -5.83 -19.88
N GLY A 15 7.15 -4.67 -19.61
CA GLY A 15 8.56 -4.56 -19.24
C GLY A 15 8.82 -4.65 -17.72
N LEU A 16 7.76 -4.65 -16.90
CA LEU A 16 7.85 -4.71 -15.46
C LEU A 16 8.14 -6.14 -15.01
N THR A 17 9.16 -6.32 -14.17
CA THR A 17 9.51 -7.63 -13.61
C THR A 17 9.32 -7.63 -12.10
N ALA A 18 9.08 -8.81 -11.53
CA ALA A 18 8.92 -9.00 -10.09
C ALA A 18 10.15 -8.52 -9.29
N ASP A 19 11.35 -8.65 -9.88
CA ASP A 19 12.63 -8.20 -9.31
C ASP A 19 12.86 -6.68 -9.40
N ASN A 20 12.26 -6.01 -10.39
CA ASN A 20 12.46 -4.58 -10.62
C ASN A 20 11.12 -3.85 -10.81
N PRO A 21 10.32 -3.73 -9.74
CA PRO A 21 9.12 -2.94 -9.80
C PRO A 21 9.54 -1.46 -9.77
N ALA A 22 9.48 -0.80 -10.93
CA ALA A 22 9.32 0.65 -11.06
C ALA A 22 10.17 1.53 -10.15
N THR A 23 11.31 2.02 -10.65
CA THR A 23 12.17 2.88 -9.83
C THR A 23 11.61 4.30 -9.67
N GLN A 24 10.91 4.87 -10.68
CA GLN A 24 10.18 6.16 -10.68
C GLN A 24 9.24 6.31 -11.90
N GLY A 25 8.19 7.13 -11.80
CA GLY A 25 7.45 7.64 -12.97
C GLY A 25 6.13 6.93 -13.28
N ALA A 26 5.86 6.63 -14.56
CA ALA A 26 4.57 6.04 -14.97
C ALA A 26 4.31 4.64 -14.36
N GLU A 27 5.38 3.90 -14.08
CA GLU A 27 5.30 2.57 -13.49
C GLU A 27 4.92 2.63 -12.00
N GLU A 28 5.46 3.62 -11.27
CA GLU A 28 5.13 3.89 -9.86
C GLU A 28 3.66 4.29 -9.72
N ALA A 29 3.19 5.23 -10.56
CA ALA A 29 1.79 5.64 -10.57
C ALA A 29 0.82 4.49 -10.88
N CYS A 30 1.21 3.57 -11.77
CA CYS A 30 0.42 2.37 -12.07
C CYS A 30 0.35 1.41 -10.87
N ILE A 31 1.49 1.18 -10.20
CA ILE A 31 1.56 0.34 -9.00
C ILE A 31 0.73 0.96 -7.87
N ASP A 32 0.80 2.27 -7.64
CA ASP A 32 0.04 2.94 -6.57
C ASP A 32 -1.47 2.83 -6.74
N ILE A 33 -1.96 3.04 -7.98
CA ILE A 33 -3.39 2.89 -8.29
C ILE A 33 -3.81 1.44 -8.09
N TRP A 34 -3.03 0.50 -8.61
CA TRP A 34 -3.29 -0.92 -8.43
C TRP A 34 -3.28 -1.33 -6.95
N LEU A 35 -2.34 -0.79 -6.14
CA LEU A 35 -2.22 -1.09 -4.72
C LEU A 35 -3.44 -0.64 -3.91
N SER A 36 -4.04 0.49 -4.28
CA SER A 36 -5.28 0.95 -3.65
C SER A 36 -6.41 -0.07 -3.82
N ASP A 37 -6.59 -0.60 -5.02
CA ASP A 37 -7.59 -1.62 -5.31
C ASP A 37 -7.21 -2.96 -4.66
N TRP A 38 -5.95 -3.40 -4.80
CA TRP A 38 -5.42 -4.63 -4.21
C TRP A 38 -5.61 -4.71 -2.69
N ARG A 39 -5.37 -3.60 -1.98
CA ARG A 39 -5.55 -3.53 -0.52
C ARG A 39 -7.01 -3.63 -0.08
N SER A 40 -7.96 -3.32 -0.98
CA SER A 40 -9.40 -3.44 -0.70
C SER A 40 -9.91 -4.89 -0.81
N LEU A 41 -9.14 -5.77 -1.44
CA LEU A 41 -9.51 -7.16 -1.66
C LEU A 41 -9.32 -8.00 -0.39
N SER A 42 -10.25 -8.91 -0.12
CA SER A 42 -10.07 -9.96 0.88
C SER A 42 -8.98 -10.96 0.46
N THR A 43 -8.51 -11.80 1.38
CA THR A 43 -7.55 -12.86 1.06
C THR A 43 -8.03 -13.79 -0.05
N GLU A 44 -9.33 -14.13 -0.06
CA GLU A 44 -9.94 -14.97 -1.09
C GLU A 44 -10.02 -14.24 -2.44
N GLU A 45 -10.40 -12.96 -2.43
CA GLU A 45 -10.47 -12.13 -3.64
C GLU A 45 -9.07 -11.87 -4.24
N LYS A 46 -8.05 -11.74 -3.40
CA LYS A 46 -6.65 -11.64 -3.83
C LYS A 46 -6.20 -12.93 -4.52
N ALA A 47 -6.54 -14.10 -3.98
CA ALA A 47 -6.20 -15.38 -4.61
C ALA A 47 -6.90 -15.52 -5.97
N GLU A 48 -8.20 -15.25 -6.04
CA GLU A 48 -8.95 -15.25 -7.30
C GLU A 48 -8.39 -14.25 -8.33
N TYR A 49 -7.98 -13.06 -7.88
CA TYR A 49 -7.38 -12.05 -8.74
C TYR A 49 -6.06 -12.54 -9.35
N LEU A 50 -5.18 -13.12 -8.54
CA LEU A 50 -3.89 -13.65 -9.01
C LEU A 50 -4.08 -14.82 -9.98
N ASP A 51 -5.06 -15.70 -9.72
CA ASP A 51 -5.39 -16.81 -10.60
C ASP A 51 -5.98 -16.33 -11.94
N ARG A 52 -6.88 -15.33 -11.89
CA ARG A 52 -7.50 -14.74 -13.09
C ARG A 52 -6.50 -14.12 -14.04
N TRP A 53 -5.46 -13.49 -13.49
CA TRP A 53 -4.43 -12.80 -14.26
C TRP A 53 -3.17 -13.65 -14.52
N ASP A 54 -3.24 -14.96 -14.26
CA ASP A 54 -2.16 -15.92 -14.46
C ASP A 54 -0.83 -15.42 -13.83
N ALA A 55 -0.91 -14.98 -12.58
CA ALA A 55 0.24 -14.47 -11.86
C ALA A 55 1.26 -15.61 -11.66
N SER A 56 2.47 -15.41 -12.17
CA SER A 56 3.59 -16.33 -11.98
C SER A 56 4.01 -16.42 -10.52
N THR A 57 4.72 -17.49 -10.16
CA THR A 57 5.23 -17.69 -8.79
C THR A 57 6.05 -16.48 -8.31
N GLU A 58 6.91 -15.93 -9.18
CA GLU A 58 7.74 -14.77 -8.85
C GLU A 58 6.90 -13.54 -8.50
N TRP A 59 5.81 -13.30 -9.24
CA TRP A 59 4.90 -12.20 -8.92
C TRP A 59 4.15 -12.43 -7.61
N ARG A 60 3.70 -13.66 -7.35
CA ARG A 60 3.03 -14.00 -6.09
C ARG A 60 3.95 -13.78 -4.89
N GLU A 61 5.21 -14.19 -5.00
CA GLU A 61 6.24 -14.00 -3.97
C GLU A 61 6.57 -12.51 -3.78
N ALA A 62 6.82 -11.77 -4.87
CA ALA A 62 7.11 -10.35 -4.80
C ALA A 62 5.97 -9.55 -4.15
N ILE A 63 4.71 -9.89 -4.44
CA ILE A 63 3.55 -9.24 -3.84
C ILE A 63 3.47 -9.52 -2.34
N ALA A 64 3.65 -10.78 -1.94
CA ALA A 64 3.63 -11.18 -0.54
C ALA A 64 4.78 -10.52 0.25
N GLU A 65 5.99 -10.50 -0.30
CA GLU A 65 7.16 -9.95 0.39
C GLU A 65 7.16 -8.43 0.44
N ARG A 66 6.68 -7.75 -0.60
CA ARG A 66 6.88 -6.31 -0.76
C ARG A 66 5.62 -5.50 -0.46
N PHE A 67 4.45 -6.00 -0.84
CA PHE A 67 3.21 -5.22 -0.68
C PHE A 67 2.40 -5.61 0.55
N GLU A 68 2.36 -6.91 0.90
CA GLU A 68 1.68 -7.38 2.11
C GLU A 68 2.52 -7.15 3.37
N ARG A 69 3.84 -7.44 3.31
CA ARG A 69 4.75 -7.21 4.43
C ARG A 69 4.85 -5.73 4.80
N ASP A 70 4.99 -4.85 3.81
CA ASP A 70 5.09 -3.41 4.05
C ASP A 70 3.77 -2.84 4.58
N ALA A 71 2.62 -3.37 4.15
CA ALA A 71 1.32 -2.99 4.71
C ALA A 71 1.20 -3.38 6.19
N ALA A 72 1.62 -4.59 6.57
CA ALA A 72 1.63 -5.02 7.96
C ALA A 72 2.57 -4.17 8.84
N TRP A 73 3.74 -3.79 8.29
CA TRP A 73 4.68 -2.91 8.99
C TRP A 73 4.10 -1.50 9.17
N LEU A 74 3.47 -0.92 8.13
CA LEU A 74 2.82 0.38 8.20
C LEU A 74 1.65 0.40 9.19
N GLU A 75 0.85 -0.66 9.25
CA GLU A 75 -0.24 -0.76 10.23
C GLU A 75 0.29 -0.83 11.66
N GLN A 76 1.41 -1.54 11.87
CA GLN A 76 2.08 -1.56 13.17
C GLN A 76 2.67 -0.19 13.54
N ASP A 77 3.34 0.49 12.61
CA ASP A 77 3.88 1.84 12.84
C ASP A 77 2.78 2.86 13.17
N ALA A 78 1.65 2.79 12.46
CA ALA A 78 0.49 3.64 12.74
C ALA A 78 -0.11 3.36 14.13
N ARG A 79 -0.12 2.10 14.57
CA ARG A 79 -0.55 1.72 15.93
C ARG A 79 0.42 2.27 16.97
N ASP A 80 1.71 2.07 16.78
CA ASP A 80 2.76 2.56 17.70
C ASP A 80 2.72 4.09 17.80
N ALA A 81 2.51 4.79 16.69
CA ALA A 81 2.35 6.24 16.64
C ALA A 81 1.09 6.71 17.39
N ALA A 82 -0.03 6.00 17.24
CA ALA A 82 -1.26 6.30 17.96
C ALA A 82 -1.11 6.06 19.48
N GLU A 83 -0.46 4.98 19.89
CA GLU A 83 -0.14 4.68 21.28
C GLU A 83 0.80 5.75 21.88
N TRP A 84 1.83 6.13 21.12
CA TRP A 84 2.73 7.20 21.52
C TRP A 84 2.00 8.53 21.69
N ALA A 85 1.12 8.89 20.74
CA ALA A 85 0.32 10.12 20.79
C ALA A 85 -0.67 10.12 21.97
N ALA A 86 -1.24 8.96 22.31
CA ALA A 86 -2.10 8.81 23.49
C ALA A 86 -1.31 8.97 24.80
N ALA A 87 -0.07 8.46 24.86
CA ALA A 87 0.82 8.60 26.01
C ALA A 87 1.46 9.99 26.14
N HIS A 88 1.58 10.73 25.03
CA HIS A 88 2.20 12.06 24.96
C HIS A 88 1.22 13.08 24.37
N PRO A 89 0.13 13.41 25.09
CA PRO A 89 -0.80 14.42 24.64
C PRO A 89 -0.05 15.73 24.45
N LEU A 90 -0.16 16.30 23.24
CA LEU A 90 0.42 17.61 22.96
C LEU A 90 -0.09 18.61 23.99
N PRO A 91 0.80 19.45 24.58
CA PRO A 91 0.35 20.49 25.48
C PRO A 91 -0.68 21.35 24.74
N PRO A 92 -1.72 21.85 25.45
CA PRO A 92 -2.72 22.71 24.82
C PRO A 92 -2.00 23.84 24.10
N GLN A 93 -2.24 23.98 22.79
CA GLN A 93 -1.65 25.05 22.00
C GLN A 93 -2.01 26.38 22.66
N ARG A 94 -1.07 26.96 23.41
CA ARG A 94 -1.18 28.33 23.88
C ARG A 94 -1.23 29.19 22.63
N ARG A 95 -2.35 29.88 22.42
CA ARG A 95 -2.43 30.90 21.37
C ARG A 95 -1.39 31.96 21.72
N TRP A 96 -0.39 32.08 20.86
CA TRP A 96 0.75 32.98 20.98
C TRP A 96 0.36 34.45 21.25
N TRP A 97 -0.86 34.84 20.88
CA TRP A 97 -1.47 36.15 21.20
C TRP A 97 -1.74 36.41 22.69
N GLN A 98 -1.71 35.39 23.56
CA GLN A 98 -1.91 35.57 25.01
C GLN A 98 -0.61 35.85 25.78
N ILE A 99 0.54 35.88 25.09
CA ILE A 99 1.87 36.03 25.72
C ILE A 99 2.31 37.51 25.75
N TRP A 100 1.66 38.38 24.98
CA TRP A 100 1.93 39.81 24.95
C TRP A 100 0.77 40.60 25.56
N ARG A 101 0.84 40.88 26.86
CA ARG A 101 0.03 41.89 27.56
C ARG A 101 0.92 42.68 28.51
#